data_AF-A0A957RU78-F1
#
_entry.id   AF-A0A957RU78-F1
#
_cell.length_a   1.000
_cell.length_b   1.000
_cell.length_c   1.000
_cell.angle_alpha   90.00
_cell.angle_beta   90.00
_cell.angle_gamma   90.00
#
_symmetry.space_group_name_H-M   'P 1'
#
loop_
_entity.id
_entity.type
_entity.pdbx_description
1 polymer ?
#
loop_
_entity_poly.entity_id
_entity_poly.type
_entity_poly.pdbx_seq_one_letter_code
_entity_poly.pdbx_strand_id
1 'polypeptide(L)'
;AATALFAADLPPVDSVAATLRFASGAIGALVVSYAAASPWGAPLTIVGERGSLRVQRGRVELTGTDGAVEVIECGKLHGVQRELAAFAQA
;
A
#
# COMPACT_ATOMS: atom_id res chain seq x y z
N ALA A 1 -16.13 -8.64 16.94
CA ALA A 1 -15.17 -8.78 15.81
C ALA A 1 -15.75 -8.02 14.62
N ALA A 2 -14.97 -7.16 13.98
CA ALA A 2 -15.43 -6.42 12.81
C ALA A 2 -15.24 -7.27 11.56
N THR A 3 -16.32 -7.54 10.83
CA THR A 3 -16.31 -8.22 9.53
C THR A 3 -16.71 -7.20 8.46
N ALA A 4 -16.07 -7.25 7.29
CA ALA A 4 -16.40 -6.39 6.16
C ALA A 4 -16.62 -7.22 4.90
N LEU A 5 -17.49 -6.73 4.01
CA LEU A 5 -17.76 -7.36 2.73
C LEU A 5 -16.59 -7.04 1.78
N PHE A 6 -15.77 -8.04 1.47
CA PHE A 6 -14.65 -7.88 0.55
C PHE A 6 -15.09 -7.92 -0.92
N ALA A 7 -16.02 -8.82 -1.26
CA ALA A 7 -16.70 -8.89 -2.54
C ALA A 7 -18.17 -9.25 -2.31
N ALA A 8 -19.08 -8.75 -3.14
CA ALA A 8 -20.53 -8.86 -2.90
C ALA A 8 -21.06 -10.30 -2.98
N ASP A 9 -20.32 -11.18 -3.64
CA ASP A 9 -20.60 -12.60 -3.84
C ASP A 9 -19.93 -13.52 -2.81
N LEU A 10 -19.12 -12.97 -1.89
CA LEU A 10 -18.41 -13.74 -0.88
C LEU A 10 -18.98 -13.52 0.53
N PRO A 11 -18.95 -14.53 1.40
CA PRO A 11 -19.26 -14.33 2.82
C PRO A 11 -18.39 -13.23 3.44
N PRO A 12 -18.90 -12.46 4.42
CA PRO A 12 -18.09 -11.48 5.13
C PRO A 12 -16.88 -12.15 5.79
N VAL A 13 -15.72 -11.53 5.63
CA VAL A 13 -14.46 -12.00 6.23
C VAL A 13 -13.89 -10.91 7.13
N ASP A 14 -13.18 -11.32 8.16
CA ASP A 14 -12.46 -10.39 9.03
C ASP A 14 -11.06 -10.05 8.49
N SER A 15 -10.53 -10.87 7.57
CA SER A 15 -9.24 -10.71 6.93
C SER A 15 -9.20 -11.39 5.56
N VAL A 16 -8.37 -10.86 4.67
CA VAL A 16 -8.06 -11.39 3.34
C VAL A 16 -6.56 -11.45 3.16
N ALA A 17 -6.07 -12.56 2.61
CA ALA A 17 -4.70 -12.71 2.17
C ALA A 17 -4.67 -13.22 0.72
N ALA A 18 -3.83 -12.65 -0.11
CA ALA A 18 -3.70 -13.04 -1.51
C ALA A 18 -2.24 -12.95 -1.99
N THR A 19 -1.88 -13.84 -2.91
CA THR A 19 -0.64 -13.74 -3.69
C THR A 19 -0.99 -13.21 -5.09
N LEU A 20 -0.30 -12.16 -5.50
CA LEU A 20 -0.50 -11.48 -6.78
C LEU A 20 0.66 -11.80 -7.71
N ARG A 21 0.34 -12.13 -8.96
CA ARG A 21 1.34 -12.21 -10.04
C ARG A 21 0.98 -11.16 -11.09
N PHE A 22 1.88 -10.20 -11.28
CA PHE A 22 1.69 -9.11 -12.24
C PHE A 22 2.14 -9.54 -13.63
N ALA A 23 1.58 -8.94 -14.67
CA ALA A 23 1.98 -9.18 -16.07
C ALA A 23 3.47 -8.86 -16.32
N SER A 24 4.04 -7.93 -15.53
CA SER A 24 5.48 -7.62 -15.53
C SER A 24 6.37 -8.73 -14.96
N GLY A 25 5.79 -9.79 -14.39
CA GLY A 25 6.52 -10.85 -13.68
C GLY A 25 6.75 -10.57 -12.19
N ALA A 26 6.44 -9.37 -11.71
CA ALA A 26 6.50 -9.07 -10.28
C ALA A 26 5.52 -9.96 -9.49
N ILE A 27 5.89 -10.26 -8.25
CA ILE A 27 5.07 -11.04 -7.32
C ILE A 27 4.81 -10.18 -6.08
N GLY A 28 3.58 -10.21 -5.58
CA GLY A 28 3.18 -9.48 -4.39
C GLY A 28 2.39 -10.34 -3.42
N ALA A 29 2.39 -9.93 -2.15
CA ALA A 29 1.46 -10.42 -1.15
C ALA A 29 0.58 -9.26 -0.69
N LEU A 30 -0.74 -9.46 -0.67
CA LEU A 30 -1.71 -8.52 -0.14
C LEU A 30 -2.31 -9.12 1.12
N VAL A 31 -2.31 -8.36 2.22
CA VAL A 31 -3.01 -8.73 3.44
C VAL A 31 -3.86 -7.54 3.87
N VAL A 32 -5.15 -7.78 4.08
CA VAL A 32 -6.10 -6.82 4.62
C VAL A 32 -6.73 -7.45 5.84
N SER A 33 -6.71 -6.78 6.99
CA SER A 33 -7.38 -7.26 8.19
C SER A 33 -8.23 -6.16 8.79
N TYR A 34 -9.52 -6.44 8.96
CA TYR A 34 -10.52 -5.60 9.61
C TYR A 34 -10.62 -5.88 11.12
N ALA A 35 -10.12 -7.04 11.56
CA ALA A 35 -10.02 -7.40 12.97
C ALA A 35 -8.77 -6.88 13.67
N ALA A 36 -7.75 -6.45 12.93
CA ALA A 36 -6.52 -5.93 13.50
C ALA A 36 -6.70 -4.47 13.97
N ALA A 37 -6.64 -4.24 15.28
CA ALA A 37 -6.61 -2.89 15.88
C ALA A 37 -5.21 -2.26 15.79
N SER A 38 -4.58 -2.29 14.62
CA SER A 38 -3.23 -1.73 14.44
C SER A 38 -3.29 -0.19 14.45
N PRO A 39 -2.48 0.48 15.29
CA PRO A 39 -2.33 1.93 15.23
C PRO A 39 -1.44 2.38 14.06
N TRP A 40 -0.76 1.44 13.40
CA TRP A 40 0.09 1.71 12.25
C TRP A 40 -0.70 1.63 10.95
N GLY A 41 -0.44 2.58 10.04
CA GLY A 41 -1.02 2.55 8.69
C GLY A 41 -0.56 1.34 7.88
N ALA A 42 -1.27 1.01 6.80
CA ALA A 42 -0.93 -0.11 5.92
C ALA A 42 0.37 0.20 5.15
N PRO A 43 1.51 -0.44 5.48
CA PRO A 43 2.76 -0.17 4.79
C PRO A 43 2.81 -0.96 3.48
N LEU A 44 3.41 -0.38 2.45
CA LEU A 44 3.76 -1.09 1.22
C LEU A 44 5.28 -1.19 1.13
N THR A 45 5.80 -2.42 1.01
CA THR A 45 7.21 -2.66 0.74
C THR A 45 7.38 -3.15 -0.68
N ILE A 46 8.28 -2.52 -1.44
CA ILE A 46 8.64 -2.91 -2.80
C ILE A 46 10.12 -3.24 -2.79
N VAL A 47 10.48 -4.40 -3.33
CA VAL A 47 11.88 -4.83 -3.46
C VAL A 47 12.18 -4.97 -4.95
N GLY A 48 13.30 -4.38 -5.37
CA GLY A 48 13.83 -4.50 -6.71
C GLY A 48 15.33 -4.80 -6.69
N GLU A 49 15.89 -5.02 -7.87
CA GLU A 49 17.31 -5.42 -8.00
C GLU A 49 18.29 -4.38 -7.44
N ARG A 50 17.90 -3.10 -7.43
CA ARG A 50 18.75 -1.98 -7.02
C ARG A 50 18.45 -1.46 -5.61
N GLY A 51 17.53 -2.08 -4.88
CA GLY A 51 17.14 -1.60 -3.56
C GLY A 51 15.71 -1.89 -3.18
N SER A 52 15.24 -1.20 -2.15
CA SER A 52 13.89 -1.37 -1.60
C SER A 52 13.25 -0.04 -1.26
N LEU A 53 11.92 -0.03 -1.31
CA LEU A 53 11.06 1.06 -0.93
C LEU A 53 10.16 0.62 0.22
N ARG A 54 10.01 1.47 1.25
CA ARG A 54 8.94 1.35 2.23
C ARG A 54 8.07 2.60 2.19
N VAL A 55 6.81 2.40 1.83
CA VAL A 55 5.81 3.45 1.74
C VAL A 55 4.91 3.37 2.95
N GLN A 56 4.68 4.52 3.59
CA GLN A 56 3.65 4.69 4.59
C GLN A 56 3.01 6.07 4.43
N ARG A 57 1.94 6.34 5.18
CA ARG A 57 1.25 7.62 5.08
C ARG A 57 2.20 8.76 5.45
N GLY A 58 2.38 9.70 4.52
CA GLY A 58 3.16 10.92 4.72
C GLY A 58 4.66 10.80 4.44
N ARG A 59 5.21 9.60 4.22
CA ARG A 59 6.64 9.46 3.89
C ARG A 59 6.95 8.19 3.10
N VAL A 60 8.07 8.25 2.38
CA VAL A 60 8.63 7.15 1.61
C VAL A 60 10.09 6.98 2.03
N GLU A 61 10.47 5.77 2.44
CA GLU A 61 11.85 5.41 2.76
C GLU A 61 12.43 4.59 1.60
N LEU A 62 13.60 4.98 1.11
CA LEU A 62 14.32 4.31 0.03
C LEU A 62 15.66 3.82 0.56
N THR A 63 16.07 2.63 0.12
CA THR A 63 17.43 2.16 0.37
C THR A 63 18.01 1.46 -0.85
N GLY A 64 19.27 1.75 -1.15
CA GLY A 64 20.04 1.08 -2.19
C GLY A 64 20.73 -0.18 -1.68
N THR A 65 21.62 -0.74 -2.49
CA THR A 65 22.44 -1.91 -2.09
C THR A 65 23.52 -1.57 -1.05
N ASP A 66 23.79 -0.28 -0.85
CA ASP A 66 24.72 0.24 0.16
C ASP A 66 24.11 0.31 1.57
N GLY A 67 22.79 0.09 1.69
CA GLY A 67 22.05 0.12 2.94
C GLY A 67 21.82 1.53 3.50
N ALA A 68 22.21 2.58 2.79
CA ALA A 68 21.87 3.96 3.18
C ALA A 68 20.36 4.16 3.01
N VAL A 69 19.72 4.83 3.97
CA VAL A 69 18.28 5.12 3.92
C VAL A 69 18.06 6.59 3.63
N GLU A 70 17.37 6.87 2.53
CA GLU A 70 16.85 8.19 2.19
C GLU A 70 15.37 8.26 2.58
N VAL A 71 14.94 9.37 3.16
CA VAL A 71 13.54 9.61 3.52
C VAL A 71 12.99 10.78 2.71
N ILE A 72 11.92 10.52 1.98
CA ILE A 72 11.15 11.53 1.24
C ILE A 72 9.86 11.81 2.01
N GLU A 73 9.80 13.00 2.63
CA GLU A 73 8.58 13.50 3.28
C GLU A 73 7.55 13.91 2.22
N CYS A 74 6.41 13.23 2.23
CA CYS A 74 5.32 13.41 1.29
C CYS A 74 4.25 14.30 1.93
N GLY A 75 4.48 15.63 1.88
CA GLY A 75 3.75 16.71 2.57
C GLY A 75 2.26 16.53 2.93
N LYS A 76 1.39 17.43 2.47
CA LYS A 76 -0.03 17.42 2.88
C LYS A 76 -0.80 16.30 2.18
N LEU A 77 -1.75 15.70 2.90
CA LEU A 77 -2.61 14.62 2.39
C LEU A 77 -3.77 15.17 1.54
N HIS A 78 -3.44 15.76 0.40
CA HIS A 78 -4.38 16.34 -0.57
C HIS A 78 -4.66 15.41 -1.75
N GLY A 79 -4.58 14.08 -1.54
CA GLY A 79 -4.75 13.07 -2.60
C GLY A 79 -6.07 13.24 -3.35
N VAL A 80 -7.18 13.27 -2.62
CA VAL A 80 -8.54 13.46 -3.17
C VAL A 80 -8.65 14.76 -3.97
N GLN A 81 -8.15 15.88 -3.44
CA GLN A 81 -8.21 17.17 -4.13
C GLN A 81 -7.44 17.15 -5.45
N ARG A 82 -6.26 16.52 -5.48
CA ARG A 82 -5.45 16.39 -6.69
C ARG A 82 -6.08 15.43 -7.70
N GLU A 83 -6.67 14.33 -7.24
CA GLU A 83 -7.38 13.37 -8.10
C GLU A 83 -8.60 14.01 -8.77
N LEU A 84 -9.41 14.77 -8.03
CA LEU A 84 -10.55 15.50 -8.59
C LEU A 84 -10.11 16.57 -9.60
N ALA A 85 -9.04 17.31 -9.30
CA ALA A 85 -8.50 18.29 -10.24
C ALA A 85 -7.96 17.64 -11.52
N ALA A 86 -7.31 16.48 -11.42
CA ALA A 86 -6.84 15.72 -12.57
C ALA A 86 -8.01 15.15 -13.39
N PHE A 87 -9.04 14.62 -12.73
CA PHE A 87 -10.24 14.12 -13.39
C PHE A 87 -10.95 15.22 -14.19
N ALA A 88 -11.06 16.43 -13.65
CA ALA A 88 -11.68 17.55 -14.37
C ALA A 88 -10.88 18.03 -15.61
N GLN A 89 -9.63 17.63 -15.76
CA GLN A 89 -8.77 17.95 -16.91
C GLN A 89 -8.75 16.87 -17.99
N ALA A 90 -9.34 15.70 -17.75
CA ALA A 90 -9.42 14.58 -18.69
C ALA A 90 -10.67 14.67 -19.58
#